data_AF-A0A6J0GVY8-F1
#
_entry.id   AF-A0A6J0GVY8-F1
#
_cell.length_a   1.000
_cell.length_b   1.000
_cell.length_c   1.000
_cell.angle_alpha   90.00
_cell.angle_beta   90.00
_cell.angle_gamma   90.00
#
_symmetry.space_group_name_H-M   'P 1'
#
loop_
_entity.id
_entity.type
_entity.pdbx_description
1 polymer ?
#
loop_
_entity_poly.entity_id
_entity_poly.type
_entity_poly.pdbx_seq_one_letter_code
_entity_poly.pdbx_strand_id
1 'polypeptide(L)'
;MSRRRHQPKPGDLIEIKRSVYQHWALYLGDGYVIHVASTNEWIPLQLAEIVTIFTRKAKVKKQLLKEGVGNNDWEIHKYDRSHTPFPVEEIIKRAESYIDREVTYDLPDKNCEHF
;
A
#
# COMPACT_ATOMS: atom_id res chain seq x y z
N MET A 1 26.55 5.33 -2.59
CA MET A 1 26.54 3.90 -2.22
C MET A 1 25.10 3.45 -2.13
N SER A 2 24.63 2.62 -3.08
CA SER A 2 23.24 2.13 -3.05
C SER A 2 23.06 1.22 -1.84
N ARG A 3 22.23 1.62 -0.87
CA ARG A 3 21.79 0.73 0.21
C ARG A 3 21.31 -0.55 -0.47
N ARG A 4 21.85 -1.73 -0.11
CA ARG A 4 21.27 -3.01 -0.54
C ARG A 4 19.85 -3.03 0.00
N ARG A 5 18.88 -2.57 -0.81
CA ARG A 5 17.46 -2.73 -0.53
C ARG A 5 17.28 -4.25 -0.47
N HIS A 6 16.94 -4.76 0.72
CA HIS A 6 16.60 -6.16 0.84
C HIS A 6 15.47 -6.41 -0.15
N GLN A 7 15.59 -7.47 -0.96
CA GLN A 7 14.53 -7.79 -1.91
C GLN A 7 13.30 -8.20 -1.12
N PRO A 8 12.13 -7.59 -1.39
CA PRO A 8 10.91 -7.92 -0.68
C PRO A 8 10.49 -9.35 -1.01
N LYS A 9 9.95 -10.01 0.00
CA LYS A 9 9.38 -11.35 -0.08
C LYS A 9 7.86 -11.27 -0.04
N PRO A 10 7.13 -12.21 -0.69
CA PRO A 10 5.69 -12.26 -0.58
C PRO A 10 5.24 -12.21 0.89
N GLY A 11 4.28 -11.33 1.20
CA GLY A 11 3.82 -11.07 2.57
C GLY A 11 4.53 -9.90 3.28
N ASP A 12 5.61 -9.37 2.72
CA ASP A 12 6.28 -8.19 3.27
C ASP A 12 5.40 -6.94 3.11
N LEU A 13 5.35 -6.15 4.18
CA LEU A 13 4.71 -4.85 4.17
C LEU A 13 5.72 -3.79 3.69
N ILE A 14 5.34 -3.05 2.67
CA ILE A 14 6.12 -1.99 2.06
C ILE A 14 5.60 -0.65 2.57
N GLU A 15 6.47 0.08 3.26
CA GLU A 15 6.22 1.45 3.68
C GLU A 15 6.70 2.40 2.57
N ILE A 16 5.78 3.18 2.02
CA ILE A 16 6.04 4.18 0.99
C ILE A 16 6.08 5.55 1.66
N LYS A 17 7.25 6.18 1.65
CA LYS A 17 7.52 7.47 2.30
C LYS A 17 6.93 8.59 1.46
N ARG A 18 5.72 9.03 1.81
CA ARG A 18 5.08 10.21 1.22
C ARG A 18 5.18 11.41 2.14
N SER A 19 5.05 12.61 1.59
CA SER A 19 5.28 13.88 2.28
C SER A 19 4.26 14.18 3.40
N VAL A 20 3.04 13.64 3.27
CA VAL A 20 1.87 14.04 4.07
C VAL A 20 1.27 12.92 4.93
N TYR A 21 1.55 11.65 4.62
CA TYR A 21 1.18 10.49 5.44
C TYR A 21 2.01 9.26 5.05
N GLN A 22 2.01 8.23 5.90
CA GLN A 22 2.62 6.94 5.58
C GLN A 22 1.67 6.12 4.71
N HIS A 23 2.10 5.81 3.49
CA HIS A 23 1.34 4.97 2.58
C HIS A 23 1.87 3.54 2.63
N TRP A 24 0.99 2.55 2.56
CA TRP A 24 1.34 1.15 2.77
C TRP A 24 0.94 0.29 1.58
N ALA A 25 1.74 -0.73 1.28
CA ALA A 25 1.46 -1.70 0.24
C ALA A 25 1.91 -3.11 0.67
N LEU A 26 1.14 -4.14 0.33
CA LEU A 26 1.51 -5.54 0.57
C LEU A 26 2.22 -6.10 -0.67
N TYR A 27 3.41 -6.67 -0.51
CA TYR A 27 4.13 -7.32 -1.60
C TYR A 27 3.62 -8.75 -1.85
N LEU A 28 3.30 -9.06 -3.11
CA LEU A 28 2.76 -10.36 -3.51
C LEU A 28 3.81 -11.33 -4.08
N GLY A 29 4.97 -10.81 -4.48
CA GLY A 29 5.90 -11.53 -5.35
C GLY A 29 5.97 -10.92 -6.75
N ASP A 30 7.00 -11.31 -7.50
CA ASP A 30 7.18 -10.96 -8.92
C ASP A 30 7.11 -9.45 -9.23
N GLY A 31 7.47 -8.60 -8.26
CA GLY A 31 7.42 -7.15 -8.40
C GLY A 31 6.02 -6.54 -8.23
N TYR A 32 5.00 -7.31 -7.84
CA TYR A 32 3.63 -6.83 -7.63
C TYR A 32 3.34 -6.48 -6.18
N VAL A 33 2.51 -5.47 -6.00
CA VAL A 33 1.95 -5.05 -4.72
C VAL A 33 0.44 -4.87 -4.80
N ILE A 34 -0.23 -5.04 -3.67
CA ILE A 34 -1.59 -4.56 -3.43
C ILE A 34 -1.53 -3.34 -2.53
N HIS A 35 -2.24 -2.28 -2.89
CA HIS A 35 -2.43 -1.13 -2.01
C HIS A 35 -3.77 -0.45 -2.26
N VAL A 36 -4.17 0.36 -1.28
CA VAL A 36 -5.31 1.27 -1.43
C VAL A 36 -4.88 2.46 -2.29
N ALA A 37 -5.63 2.78 -3.33
CA ALA A 37 -5.34 3.88 -4.24
C ALA A 37 -6.59 4.76 -4.44
N SER A 38 -6.39 6.03 -4.77
CA SER A 38 -7.51 6.89 -5.18
C SER A 38 -8.25 6.31 -6.38
N THR A 39 -9.57 6.47 -6.41
CA THR A 39 -10.40 6.13 -7.58
C THR A 39 -10.14 7.04 -8.79
N ASN A 40 -9.47 8.19 -8.59
CA ASN A 40 -9.31 9.19 -9.64
C ASN A 40 -8.00 9.02 -10.42
N GLU A 41 -8.07 8.26 -11.52
CA GLU A 41 -6.93 7.93 -12.41
C GLU A 41 -6.42 9.12 -13.24
N TRP A 42 -7.18 10.20 -13.30
CA TRP A 42 -6.88 11.41 -14.09
C TRP A 42 -6.13 12.49 -13.31
N ILE A 43 -5.84 12.23 -12.04
CA ILE A 43 -5.29 13.23 -11.14
C ILE A 43 -3.84 12.86 -10.85
N PRO A 44 -2.88 13.80 -11.00
CA PRO A 44 -1.49 13.60 -10.61
C PRO A 44 -1.40 12.96 -9.23
N LEU A 45 -0.47 12.02 -9.01
CA LEU A 45 -0.35 11.31 -7.72
C LEU A 45 -0.36 12.24 -6.50
N GLN A 46 0.19 13.45 -6.64
CA GLN A 46 0.20 14.52 -5.62
C GLN A 46 -1.17 15.14 -5.32
N LEU A 47 -2.08 15.14 -6.30
CA LEU A 47 -3.44 15.68 -6.18
C LEU A 47 -4.48 14.57 -5.91
N ALA A 48 -4.19 13.33 -6.34
CA ALA A 48 -5.05 12.17 -6.09
C ALA A 48 -5.18 11.91 -4.58
N GLU A 49 -4.15 12.29 -3.82
CA GLU A 49 -4.15 12.31 -2.36
C GLU A 49 -5.25 13.20 -1.82
N ILE A 50 -5.24 14.50 -2.15
CA ILE A 50 -6.25 15.49 -1.72
C ILE A 50 -7.66 15.04 -2.11
N VAL A 51 -7.81 14.51 -3.33
CA VAL A 51 -9.11 14.04 -3.81
C VAL A 51 -9.59 12.83 -3.03
N THR A 52 -8.71 11.89 -2.65
CA THR A 52 -9.11 10.74 -1.81
C THR A 52 -9.53 11.20 -0.42
N ILE A 53 -8.84 12.19 0.16
CA ILE A 53 -9.22 12.80 1.44
C ILE A 53 -10.63 13.42 1.34
N PHE A 54 -10.89 14.11 0.24
CA PHE A 54 -12.11 14.87 0.05
C PHE A 54 -13.31 13.99 -0.35
N THR A 55 -13.09 12.99 -1.21
CA THR A 55 -14.16 12.10 -1.71
C THR A 55 -14.41 10.90 -0.81
N ARG A 56 -13.47 10.58 0.09
CA ARG A 56 -13.46 9.37 0.93
C ARG A 56 -13.58 8.07 0.14
N LYS A 57 -13.33 8.09 -1.17
CA LYS A 57 -13.42 6.92 -2.04
C LYS A 57 -12.03 6.48 -2.46
N ALA A 58 -11.65 5.30 -2.02
CA ALA A 58 -10.45 4.63 -2.47
C ALA A 58 -10.80 3.25 -3.01
N LYS A 59 -9.91 2.67 -3.79
CA LYS A 59 -10.06 1.36 -4.41
C LYS A 59 -8.78 0.56 -4.22
N VAL A 60 -8.91 -0.72 -3.94
CA VAL A 60 -7.75 -1.60 -3.84
C VAL A 60 -7.25 -1.94 -5.23
N LYS A 61 -5.98 -1.66 -5.49
CA LYS A 61 -5.33 -1.93 -6.78
C LYS A 61 -4.17 -2.90 -6.61
N LYS A 62 -4.02 -3.78 -7.59
CA LYS A 62 -2.81 -4.60 -7.81
C LYS A 62 -1.96 -3.93 -8.88
N GLN A 63 -0.75 -3.52 -8.55
CA GLN A 63 0.14 -2.79 -9.47
C GLN A 63 1.59 -3.26 -9.31
N LEU A 64 2.45 -2.92 -10.28
CA LEU A 64 3.88 -3.10 -10.10
C LEU A 64 4.38 -2.17 -9.00
N LEU A 65 5.28 -2.65 -8.14
CA LEU A 65 5.86 -1.89 -7.04
C LEU A 65 6.45 -0.56 -7.54
N LYS A 66 7.13 -0.59 -8.70
CA LYS A 66 7.70 0.62 -9.33
C LYS A 66 6.62 1.66 -9.68
N GLU A 67 5.42 1.23 -10.02
CA GLU A 67 4.30 2.10 -10.40
C GLU A 67 3.55 2.62 -9.17
N GLY A 68 3.28 1.74 -8.19
CA GLY A 68 2.60 2.11 -6.95
C GLY A 68 3.41 3.05 -6.05
N VAL A 69 4.74 2.93 -6.07
CA VAL A 69 5.66 3.83 -5.38
C VAL A 69 5.81 5.16 -6.13
N GLY A 70 5.89 5.12 -7.46
CA GLY A 70 6.24 6.28 -8.29
C GLY A 70 7.64 6.82 -7.94
N ASN A 71 7.75 8.13 -7.71
CA ASN A 71 9.00 8.80 -7.36
C ASN A 71 9.33 8.80 -5.86
N ASN A 72 8.53 8.10 -5.04
CA ASN A 72 8.73 8.07 -3.60
C ASN A 72 9.81 7.05 -3.19
N ASP A 73 10.41 7.26 -2.03
CA ASP A 73 11.23 6.22 -1.41
C ASP A 73 10.34 5.19 -0.70
N TRP A 74 10.84 3.96 -0.58
CA TRP A 74 10.14 2.89 0.12
C TRP A 74 11.11 1.97 0.84
N GLU A 75 10.63 1.36 1.93
CA GLU A 75 11.36 0.43 2.77
C GLU A 75 10.47 -0.76 3.17
N ILE A 76 11.08 -1.92 3.44
CA ILE A 76 10.36 -3.06 4.02
C ILE A 76 10.18 -2.79 5.51
N HIS A 77 8.93 -2.75 5.95
CA HIS A 77 8.62 -2.56 7.35
C HIS A 77 8.78 -3.86 8.13
N LYS A 78 9.34 -3.74 9.33
CA LYS A 78 9.52 -4.87 10.24
C LYS A 78 8.34 -4.84 11.21
N TYR A 79 7.44 -5.82 11.08
CA TYR A 79 6.33 -6.00 12.01
C TYR A 79 6.77 -5.84 13.46
N ASP A 80 6.03 -5.03 14.21
CA ASP A 80 6.15 -5.04 15.65
C ASP A 80 5.65 -6.40 16.13
N ARG A 81 6.47 -7.15 16.87
CA ARG A 81 6.28 -8.59 17.17
C ARG A 81 5.14 -8.87 18.15
N SER A 82 4.18 -7.95 18.26
CA SER A 82 3.04 -8.03 19.17
C SER A 82 2.03 -9.10 18.76
N HIS A 83 2.00 -9.48 17.48
CA HIS A 83 1.04 -10.46 16.94
C HIS A 83 1.72 -11.47 16.02
N THR A 84 1.27 -12.72 16.07
CA THR A 84 1.66 -13.75 15.11
C THR A 84 0.98 -13.44 13.77
N PRO A 85 1.73 -13.16 12.69
CA PRO A 85 1.12 -12.92 11.39
C PRO A 85 0.43 -14.19 10.88
N PHE A 86 -0.63 -14.03 10.09
CA PHE A 86 -1.23 -15.13 9.35
C PHE A 86 -0.18 -15.77 8.40
N PRO A 87 -0.36 -17.03 7.97
CA PRO A 87 0.44 -17.60 6.91
C PRO A 87 0.44 -16.70 5.66
N VAL A 88 1.59 -16.55 5.00
CA VAL A 88 1.75 -15.65 3.84
C VAL A 88 0.70 -15.90 2.77
N GLU A 89 0.40 -17.16 2.49
CA GLU A 89 -0.63 -17.58 1.52
C GLU A 89 -2.02 -17.04 1.90
N GLU A 90 -2.38 -17.07 3.19
CA GLU A 90 -3.65 -16.57 3.70
C GLU A 90 -3.72 -15.04 3.63
N ILE A 91 -2.62 -14.35 3.93
CA ILE A 91 -2.52 -12.88 3.80
C ILE A 91 -2.74 -12.46 2.34
N ILE A 92 -2.01 -13.10 1.41
CA ILE A 92 -2.11 -12.80 -0.02
C ILE A 92 -3.51 -13.10 -0.54
N LYS A 93 -4.07 -14.27 -0.21
CA LYS A 93 -5.41 -14.66 -0.63
C LYS A 93 -6.48 -13.68 -0.14
N ARG A 94 -6.37 -13.22 1.11
CA ARG A 94 -7.26 -12.18 1.65
C ARG A 94 -7.09 -10.88 0.88
N ALA A 95 -5.86 -10.38 0.73
CA ALA A 95 -5.60 -9.12 0.03
C ALA A 95 -6.13 -9.15 -1.42
N GLU A 96 -5.92 -10.24 -2.16
CA GLU A 96 -6.44 -10.39 -3.52
C GLU A 96 -7.97 -10.36 -3.57
N SER A 97 -8.67 -10.87 -2.54
CA SER A 97 -10.13 -10.82 -2.48
C SER A 97 -10.72 -9.40 -2.33
N TYR A 98 -9.88 -8.42 -1.97
CA TYR A 98 -10.26 -7.02 -1.86
C TYR A 98 -9.97 -6.22 -3.14
N ILE A 99 -9.25 -6.78 -4.12
CA ILE A 99 -8.98 -6.09 -5.40
C ILE A 99 -10.30 -5.60 -6.00
N ASP A 100 -10.24 -4.38 -6.52
CA ASP A 100 -11.35 -3.66 -7.11
C ASP A 100 -12.50 -3.26 -6.18
N ARG A 101 -12.44 -3.58 -4.89
CA ARG A 101 -13.43 -3.09 -3.93
C ARG A 101 -13.20 -1.62 -3.62
N GLU A 102 -14.28 -0.85 -3.65
CA GLU A 102 -14.29 0.50 -3.09
C GLU A 102 -14.27 0.42 -1.56
N VAL A 103 -13.39 1.20 -0.95
CA VAL A 103 -13.24 1.31 0.50
C VAL A 103 -13.38 2.77 0.89
N THR A 104 -14.19 3.02 1.91
CA THR A 104 -14.38 4.38 2.46
C THR A 104 -13.19 4.71 3.35
N TYR A 105 -12.44 5.75 2.96
CA TYR A 105 -11.20 6.13 3.65
C TYR A 105 -11.47 7.37 4.52
N ASP A 106 -11.66 7.16 5.83
CA ASP A 106 -11.81 8.23 6.83
C ASP A 106 -10.45 8.55 7.45
N LEU A 107 -9.84 9.66 7.01
CA LEU A 107 -8.51 10.10 7.43
C LEU A 107 -8.31 10.68 8.84
N PRO A 108 -9.33 11.13 9.61
CA PRO A 108 -8.99 11.74 10.90
C PRO A 108 -8.43 10.75 11.93
N ASP A 109 -8.65 9.43 11.80
CA ASP A 109 -8.23 8.47 12.83
C ASP A 109 -7.68 7.12 12.32
N LYS A 110 -7.69 6.81 11.01
CA LYS A 110 -7.24 5.51 10.50
C LYS A 110 -6.19 5.64 9.40
N ASN A 111 -4.95 5.37 9.77
CA ASN A 111 -3.83 5.19 8.84
C ASN A 111 -4.05 3.93 7.98
N CYS A 112 -3.34 3.90 6.84
CA CYS A 112 -3.27 2.76 5.92
C CYS A 112 -2.72 1.46 6.57
N GLU A 113 -2.34 1.46 7.85
CA GLU A 113 -1.96 0.25 8.61
C GLU A 113 -3.13 -0.71 8.87
N HIS A 114 -4.37 -0.21 8.77
CA HIS A 114 -5.57 -0.97 9.14
C HIS A 114 -6.16 -1.77 7.97
N PHE A 115 -5.48 -1.77 6.82
CA PHE A 115 -5.92 -2.44 5.60
C PHE A 115 -5.38 -3.86 5.49
#